data_AF-A0A9D6UCH2-F1
#
_entry.id   AF-A0A9D6UCH2-F1
#
_cell.length_a   1.000
_cell.length_b   1.000
_cell.length_c   1.000
_cell.angle_alpha   90.00
_cell.angle_beta   90.00
_cell.angle_gamma   90.00
#
_symmetry.space_group_name_H-M   'P 1'
#
loop_
_entity.id
_entity.type
_entity.pdbx_description
1 polymer ?
#
loop_
_entity_poly.entity_id
_entity_poly.type
_entity_poly.pdbx_seq_one_letter_code
_entity_poly.pdbx_strand_id
1 'polypeptide(L)'
;MADTNSQRARVAKKPRAGRRPAAAEAARIEEIFARLAAANPEPKTELGYKNPFTLLVAVVLSAQATDAGVNKATPALFAQADTPAKMAALGEERVRDLIKTIGLYRAKAKNIVALSRLLVERHGGEVPRTREELTALPGVGGKTANVALSVAFGEPVIAVDTHIFRVSNRLP
;
A
#
# COMPACT_ATOMS: atom_id res chain seq x y z
N MET A 1 33.61 32.62 30.06
CA MET A 1 32.46 32.47 29.14
C MET A 1 32.64 31.19 28.33
N ALA A 2 32.02 30.10 28.77
CA ALA A 2 31.83 28.89 27.97
C ALA A 2 30.61 28.15 28.55
N ASP A 3 29.46 28.38 27.93
CA ASP A 3 28.18 27.78 28.27
C ASP A 3 28.22 26.26 28.07
N THR A 4 28.02 25.50 29.15
CA THR A 4 27.83 24.04 29.07
C THR A 4 26.34 23.73 29.16
N ASN A 5 25.62 23.90 28.04
CA ASN A 5 24.22 23.52 27.94
C ASN A 5 24.11 22.03 27.58
N SER A 6 24.14 21.16 28.61
CA SER A 6 23.94 19.72 28.47
C SER A 6 22.46 19.42 28.21
N GLN A 7 22.12 19.21 26.94
CA GLN A 7 20.78 18.87 26.49
C GLN A 7 20.38 17.47 26.99
N ARG A 8 19.26 17.44 27.71
CA ARG A 8 18.56 16.23 28.13
C ARG A 8 18.12 15.41 26.91
N ALA A 9 18.71 14.23 26.72
CA ALA A 9 18.22 13.24 25.78
C ALA A 9 16.82 12.76 26.25
N ARG A 10 15.78 13.04 25.45
CA ARG A 10 14.44 12.48 25.65
C ARG A 10 14.48 10.99 25.38
N VAL A 11 14.41 10.18 26.43
CA VAL A 11 14.23 8.73 26.35
C VAL A 11 12.88 8.44 25.66
N ALA A 12 12.93 7.80 24.49
CA ALA A 12 11.73 7.39 23.76
C ALA A 12 10.95 6.33 24.58
N LYS A 13 9.66 6.61 24.84
CA LYS A 13 8.77 5.68 25.55
C LYS A 13 8.54 4.42 24.72
N LYS A 14 8.81 3.25 25.32
CA LYS A 14 8.53 1.91 24.78
C LYS A 14 7.03 1.78 24.42
N PRO A 15 6.65 1.16 23.28
CA PRO A 15 5.25 1.01 22.90
C PRO A 15 4.53 0.13 23.94
N ARG A 16 3.41 0.65 24.45
CA ARG A 16 2.56 -0.08 25.40
C ARG A 16 1.89 -1.25 24.67
N ALA A 17 2.01 -2.46 25.22
CA ALA A 17 1.23 -3.62 24.77
C ALA A 17 -0.27 -3.26 24.77
N GLY A 18 -0.96 -3.57 23.67
CA GLY A 18 -2.35 -3.17 23.46
C GLY A 18 -3.27 -3.71 24.56
N ARG A 19 -4.04 -2.82 25.19
CA ARG A 19 -5.08 -3.20 26.15
C ARG A 19 -6.19 -3.95 25.39
N ARG A 20 -6.63 -5.10 25.90
CA ARG A 20 -7.86 -5.75 25.41
C ARG A 20 -9.07 -4.86 25.71
N PRO A 21 -9.97 -4.65 24.73
CA PRO A 21 -11.16 -3.83 24.94
C PRO A 21 -12.02 -4.41 26.06
N ALA A 22 -12.76 -3.54 26.76
CA ALA A 22 -13.75 -4.00 27.73
C ALA A 22 -14.88 -4.77 27.00
N ALA A 23 -15.59 -5.68 27.67
CA ALA A 23 -16.61 -6.51 27.03
C ALA A 23 -17.69 -5.68 26.28
N ALA A 24 -18.12 -4.56 26.86
CA ALA A 24 -19.07 -3.65 26.21
C ALA A 24 -18.50 -2.98 24.95
N GLU A 25 -17.20 -2.66 24.94
CA GLU A 25 -16.51 -2.11 23.78
C GLU A 25 -16.34 -3.17 22.68
N ALA A 26 -16.03 -4.41 23.05
CA ALA A 26 -15.96 -5.53 22.11
C ALA A 26 -17.32 -5.79 21.43
N ALA A 27 -18.41 -5.87 22.19
CA ALA A 27 -19.76 -6.05 21.66
C ALA A 27 -20.17 -4.91 20.70
N ARG A 28 -19.80 -3.67 21.03
CA ARG A 28 -20.03 -2.52 20.15
C ARG A 28 -19.22 -2.61 18.85
N ILE A 29 -17.95 -3.02 18.93
CA ILE A 29 -17.09 -3.23 17.75
C ILE A 29 -17.70 -4.31 16.84
N GLU A 30 -18.15 -5.42 17.42
CA GLU A 30 -18.82 -6.51 16.67
C GLU A 30 -20.08 -6.01 15.97
N GLU A 31 -20.94 -5.24 16.64
CA GLU A 31 -22.13 -4.64 16.05
C GLU A 31 -21.80 -3.68 14.90
N ILE A 32 -20.74 -2.86 15.03
CA ILE A 32 -20.26 -1.99 13.96
C ILE A 32 -19.85 -2.82 12.74
N PHE A 33 -19.03 -3.87 12.94
CA PHE A 33 -18.60 -4.72 11.83
C PHE A 33 -19.77 -5.48 11.20
N ALA A 34 -20.74 -5.94 11.99
CA ALA A 34 -21.95 -6.58 11.48
C ALA A 34 -22.75 -5.66 10.55
N ARG A 35 -22.93 -4.38 10.95
CA ARG A 35 -23.61 -3.38 10.11
C ARG A 35 -22.83 -3.03 8.84
N LEU A 36 -21.51 -2.90 8.94
CA LEU A 36 -20.66 -2.65 7.78
C LEU A 36 -20.72 -3.82 6.78
N ALA A 37 -20.67 -5.06 7.28
CA ALA A 37 -20.80 -6.25 6.46
C ALA A 37 -22.19 -6.36 5.80
N ALA A 38 -23.27 -6.00 6.52
CA ALA A 38 -24.61 -5.97 5.95
C ALA A 38 -24.76 -4.89 4.86
N ALA A 39 -24.13 -3.72 5.03
CA ALA A 39 -24.19 -2.62 4.08
C ALA A 39 -23.33 -2.87 2.83
N ASN A 40 -22.21 -3.58 2.96
CA ASN A 40 -21.34 -3.97 1.86
C ASN A 40 -20.81 -5.40 2.08
N PRO A 41 -21.53 -6.42 1.57
CA PRO A 41 -21.18 -7.83 1.83
C PRO A 41 -19.84 -8.28 1.24
N GLU A 42 -19.42 -7.70 0.11
CA GLU A 42 -18.17 -8.02 -0.56
C GLU A 42 -17.38 -6.74 -0.88
N PRO A 43 -16.77 -6.09 0.12
CA PRO A 43 -15.98 -4.89 -0.12
C PRO A 43 -14.77 -5.22 -1.00
N LYS A 44 -14.62 -4.50 -2.11
CA LYS A 44 -13.54 -4.67 -3.07
C LYS A 44 -12.71 -3.39 -3.15
N THR A 45 -11.49 -3.50 -3.64
CA THR A 45 -10.69 -2.31 -3.95
C THR A 45 -11.30 -1.59 -5.15
N GLU A 46 -11.25 -0.27 -5.15
CA GLU A 46 -11.66 0.57 -6.27
C GLU A 46 -10.61 0.64 -7.39
N LEU A 47 -9.39 0.13 -7.14
CA LEU A 47 -8.31 0.13 -8.12
C LEU A 47 -8.55 -0.93 -9.20
N GLY A 48 -8.40 -0.55 -10.47
CA GLY A 48 -8.46 -1.48 -11.59
C GLY A 48 -7.17 -2.28 -11.75
N TYR A 49 -7.28 -3.61 -11.70
CA TYR A 49 -6.16 -4.55 -11.90
C TYR A 49 -6.65 -5.85 -12.56
N LYS A 50 -5.71 -6.67 -13.05
CA LYS A 50 -6.00 -7.97 -13.70
C LYS A 50 -5.34 -9.15 -13.00
N ASN A 51 -4.24 -8.90 -12.30
CA ASN A 51 -3.41 -9.90 -11.63
C ASN A 51 -2.66 -9.26 -10.44
N PRO A 52 -2.00 -10.05 -9.56
CA PRO A 52 -1.29 -9.53 -8.40
C PRO A 52 -0.23 -8.46 -8.71
N PHE A 53 0.48 -8.58 -9.85
CA PHE A 53 1.48 -7.61 -10.25
C PHE A 53 0.87 -6.25 -10.61
N THR A 54 -0.15 -6.25 -11.47
CA THR A 54 -0.86 -5.02 -11.85
C THR A 54 -1.52 -4.35 -10.65
N LEU A 55 -2.00 -5.14 -9.67
CA LEU A 55 -2.49 -4.62 -8.39
C LEU A 55 -1.36 -3.94 -7.60
N LEU A 56 -0.21 -4.60 -7.44
CA LEU A 56 0.94 -4.01 -6.74
C LEU A 56 1.34 -2.66 -7.37
N VAL A 57 1.43 -2.60 -8.70
CA VAL A 57 1.72 -1.35 -9.42
C VAL A 57 0.64 -0.29 -9.17
N ALA A 58 -0.64 -0.65 -9.23
CA ALA A 58 -1.74 0.28 -8.96
C ALA A 58 -1.68 0.85 -7.53
N VAL A 59 -1.35 0.03 -6.52
CA VAL A 59 -1.20 0.49 -5.13
C VAL A 59 0.03 1.38 -4.95
N VAL A 60 1.14 1.09 -5.63
CA VAL A 60 2.32 1.99 -5.63
C VAL A 60 1.96 3.35 -6.28
N LEU A 61 1.15 3.34 -7.33
CA LEU A 61 0.67 4.55 -8.00
C LEU A 61 -0.33 5.35 -7.15
N SER A 62 -1.14 4.70 -6.32
CA SER A 62 -2.15 5.36 -5.48
C SER A 62 -1.58 6.11 -4.28
N ALA A 63 -0.31 5.88 -3.93
CA ALA A 63 0.37 6.64 -2.89
C ALA A 63 0.32 8.15 -3.20
N GLN A 64 -0.40 8.92 -2.36
CA GLN A 64 -0.64 10.36 -2.56
C GLN A 64 -1.27 10.70 -3.92
N ALA A 65 -2.13 9.83 -4.43
CA ALA A 65 -2.95 10.05 -5.62
C ALA A 65 -4.39 9.61 -5.34
N THR A 66 -5.31 9.97 -6.23
CA THR A 66 -6.70 9.49 -6.18
C THR A 66 -6.85 8.22 -6.99
N ASP A 67 -7.71 7.29 -6.55
CA ASP A 67 -7.98 6.05 -7.27
C ASP A 67 -8.50 6.33 -8.69
N ALA A 68 -9.32 7.36 -8.85
CA ALA A 68 -9.77 7.83 -10.17
C ALA A 68 -8.62 8.24 -11.09
N GLY A 69 -7.60 8.94 -10.56
CA GLY A 69 -6.40 9.31 -11.32
C GLY A 69 -5.56 8.11 -11.71
N VAL A 70 -5.44 7.12 -10.81
CA VAL A 70 -4.74 5.86 -11.08
C VAL A 70 -5.48 5.06 -12.16
N ASN A 71 -6.79 4.86 -12.00
CA ASN A 71 -7.63 4.11 -12.93
C ASN A 71 -7.72 4.74 -14.32
N LYS A 72 -7.43 6.04 -14.45
CA LYS A 72 -7.31 6.71 -15.75
C LYS A 72 -5.98 6.40 -16.46
N ALA A 73 -4.89 6.22 -15.70
CA ALA A 73 -3.55 6.02 -16.26
C ALA A 73 -3.21 4.53 -16.47
N THR A 74 -3.63 3.66 -15.55
CA THR A 74 -3.27 2.25 -15.55
C THR A 74 -3.73 1.45 -16.77
N PRO A 75 -4.88 1.71 -17.44
CA PRO A 75 -5.28 0.93 -18.61
C PRO A 75 -4.27 1.01 -19.76
N ALA A 76 -3.76 2.21 -20.07
CA ALA A 76 -2.78 2.41 -21.12
C ALA A 76 -1.41 1.81 -20.77
N LEU A 77 -1.05 1.83 -19.48
CA LEU A 77 0.16 1.19 -18.97
C LEU A 77 0.06 -0.33 -19.07
N PHE A 78 -1.00 -0.92 -18.51
CA PHE A 78 -1.18 -2.37 -18.45
C PHE A 78 -1.51 -3.01 -19.80
N ALA A 79 -1.97 -2.24 -20.79
CA ALA A 79 -2.06 -2.71 -22.17
C ALA A 79 -0.67 -3.00 -22.77
N GLN A 80 0.36 -2.25 -22.35
CA GLN A 80 1.75 -2.41 -22.82
C GLN A 80 2.57 -3.33 -21.90
N ALA A 81 2.34 -3.28 -20.59
CA ALA A 81 3.11 -4.01 -19.59
C ALA A 81 2.25 -4.46 -18.40
N ASP A 82 1.81 -5.72 -18.44
CA ASP A 82 1.02 -6.39 -17.40
C ASP A 82 1.79 -7.48 -16.64
N THR A 83 3.09 -7.63 -16.91
CA THR A 83 4.01 -8.53 -16.18
C THR A 83 5.28 -7.78 -15.78
N PRO A 84 6.01 -8.24 -14.73
CA PRO A 84 7.27 -7.61 -14.34
C PRO A 84 8.29 -7.53 -15.47
N ALA A 85 8.43 -8.59 -16.26
CA ALA A 85 9.34 -8.62 -17.40
C ALA A 85 9.00 -7.56 -18.46
N LYS A 86 7.71 -7.46 -18.84
CA LYS A 86 7.26 -6.43 -19.80
C LYS A 86 7.45 -5.02 -19.24
N MET A 87 7.17 -4.81 -17.95
CA MET A 87 7.32 -3.50 -17.30
C MET A 87 8.78 -3.07 -17.20
N ALA A 88 9.68 -4.00 -16.86
CA ALA A 88 11.12 -3.77 -16.84
C ALA A 88 11.67 -3.44 -18.23
N ALA A 89 11.18 -4.14 -19.27
CA ALA A 89 11.55 -3.92 -20.67
C ALA A 89 10.99 -2.61 -21.25
N LEU A 90 9.79 -2.20 -20.83
CA LEU A 90 9.15 -0.95 -21.26
C LEU A 90 10.01 0.27 -20.91
N GLY A 91 10.75 0.21 -19.80
CA GLY A 91 11.72 1.22 -19.39
C GLY A 91 11.09 2.43 -18.68
N GLU A 92 11.93 3.14 -17.92
CA GLU A 92 11.49 4.22 -17.04
C GLU A 92 10.84 5.38 -17.81
N GLU A 93 11.40 5.77 -18.95
CA GLU A 93 10.90 6.91 -19.72
C GLU A 93 9.49 6.68 -20.23
N ARG A 94 9.22 5.48 -20.77
CA ARG A 94 7.92 5.16 -21.31
C ARG A 94 6.88 4.99 -20.20
N VAL A 95 7.24 4.35 -19.08
CA VAL A 95 6.39 4.29 -17.89
C VAL A 95 6.05 5.70 -17.42
N ARG A 96 7.07 6.56 -17.24
CA ARG A 96 6.94 7.96 -16.81
C ARG A 96 5.93 8.72 -17.66
N ASP A 97 5.97 8.58 -18.98
CA ASP A 97 5.05 9.27 -19.88
C ASP A 97 3.60 8.77 -19.76
N LEU A 98 3.42 7.46 -19.53
CA LEU A 98 2.10 6.84 -19.37
C LEU A 98 1.42 7.23 -18.05
N ILE A 99 2.21 7.49 -17.00
CA ILE A 99 1.70 7.86 -15.66
C ILE A 99 1.87 9.34 -15.33
N LYS A 100 2.23 10.20 -16.30
CA LYS A 100 2.57 11.62 -16.06
C LYS A 100 1.46 12.46 -15.42
N THR A 101 0.22 12.00 -15.48
CA THR A 101 -0.94 12.64 -14.84
C THR A 101 -1.03 12.38 -13.35
N ILE A 102 -0.21 11.47 -12.81
CA ILE A 102 -0.19 11.09 -11.40
C ILE A 102 0.86 11.95 -10.65
N GLY A 103 0.54 12.38 -9.44
CA GLY A 103 1.51 13.05 -8.57
C GLY A 103 2.74 12.18 -8.30
N LEU A 104 3.92 12.80 -8.27
CA LEU A 104 5.21 12.13 -8.06
C LEU A 104 5.58 11.07 -9.12
N TYR A 105 5.02 11.18 -10.34
CA TYR A 105 5.18 10.19 -11.41
C TYR A 105 6.64 9.85 -11.75
N ARG A 106 7.59 10.79 -11.65
CA ARG A 106 9.02 10.51 -11.92
C ARG A 106 9.60 9.47 -10.95
N ALA A 107 9.42 9.70 -9.65
CA ALA A 107 9.89 8.76 -8.62
C ALA A 107 9.12 7.44 -8.69
N LYS A 108 7.81 7.48 -8.98
CA LYS A 108 6.98 6.28 -9.15
C LYS A 108 7.42 5.45 -10.36
N ALA A 109 7.71 6.06 -11.50
CA ALA A 109 8.18 5.35 -12.69
C ALA A 109 9.50 4.63 -12.44
N LYS A 110 10.46 5.34 -11.80
CA LYS A 110 11.73 4.75 -11.37
C LYS A 110 11.51 3.54 -10.46
N ASN A 111 10.66 3.69 -9.43
CA ASN A 111 10.36 2.61 -8.48
C ASN A 111 9.66 1.42 -9.16
N ILE A 112 8.69 1.67 -10.05
CA ILE A 112 7.95 0.63 -10.77
C ILE A 112 8.87 -0.20 -11.67
N VAL A 113 9.80 0.44 -12.38
CA VAL A 113 10.75 -0.31 -13.22
C VAL A 113 11.77 -1.06 -12.36
N ALA A 114 12.29 -0.43 -11.31
CA ALA A 114 13.24 -1.06 -10.39
C ALA A 114 12.61 -2.26 -9.66
N LEU A 115 11.40 -2.13 -9.12
CA LEU A 115 10.70 -3.25 -8.48
C LEU A 115 10.40 -4.35 -9.49
N SER A 116 10.04 -4.00 -10.73
CA SER A 116 9.75 -5.01 -11.77
C SER A 116 10.99 -5.83 -12.12
N ARG A 117 12.17 -5.19 -12.18
CA ARG A 117 13.46 -5.89 -12.36
C ARG A 117 13.73 -6.83 -11.18
N LEU A 118 13.59 -6.35 -9.95
CA LEU A 118 13.82 -7.18 -8.75
C LEU A 118 12.86 -8.38 -8.67
N LEU A 119 11.60 -8.21 -9.08
CA LEU A 119 10.66 -9.33 -9.16
C LEU A 119 11.14 -10.40 -10.14
N VAL A 120 11.63 -10.01 -11.32
CA VAL A 120 12.21 -10.96 -12.30
C VAL A 120 13.46 -11.63 -11.74
N GLU A 121 14.39 -10.83 -11.21
CA GLU A 121 15.71 -11.31 -10.76
C GLU A 121 15.66 -12.19 -9.52
N ARG A 122 14.80 -11.87 -8.55
CA ARG A 122 14.80 -12.48 -7.22
C ARG A 122 13.58 -13.34 -6.92
N HIS A 123 12.48 -13.12 -7.63
CA HIS A 123 11.19 -13.77 -7.36
C HIS A 123 10.59 -14.46 -8.59
N GLY A 124 11.40 -14.69 -9.64
CA GLY A 124 10.94 -15.41 -10.86
C GLY A 124 9.84 -14.70 -11.64
N GLY A 125 9.63 -13.41 -11.43
CA GLY A 125 8.55 -12.63 -12.04
C GLY A 125 7.21 -12.73 -11.31
N GLU A 126 7.17 -13.30 -10.11
CA GLU A 126 5.97 -13.38 -9.28
C GLU A 126 6.00 -12.37 -8.14
N VAL A 127 4.82 -11.92 -7.71
CA VAL A 127 4.69 -11.05 -6.54
C VAL A 127 4.82 -11.90 -5.27
N PRO A 128 5.78 -11.61 -4.38
CA PRO A 128 5.98 -12.39 -3.16
C PRO A 128 4.79 -12.25 -2.20
N ARG A 129 4.57 -13.29 -1.40
CA ARG A 129 3.44 -13.38 -0.45
C ARG A 129 3.84 -13.09 0.99
N THR A 130 5.06 -12.63 1.22
CA THR A 130 5.50 -12.19 2.55
C THR A 130 5.62 -10.68 2.61
N ARG A 131 5.34 -10.12 3.79
CA ARG A 131 5.42 -8.68 4.00
C ARG A 131 6.85 -8.18 3.86
N GLU A 132 7.80 -8.94 4.40
CA GLU A 132 9.22 -8.61 4.42
C GLU A 132 9.75 -8.45 2.99
N GLU A 133 9.48 -9.43 2.12
CA GLU A 133 9.89 -9.37 0.71
C GLU A 133 9.21 -8.23 -0.04
N LEU A 134 7.90 -8.03 0.17
CA LEU A 134 7.18 -6.92 -0.44
C LEU A 134 7.78 -5.57 -0.03
N THR A 135 8.09 -5.37 1.25
CA THR A 135 8.68 -4.11 1.74
C THR A 135 10.12 -3.88 1.31
N ALA A 136 10.81 -4.92 0.84
CA ALA A 136 12.13 -4.78 0.23
C ALA A 136 12.06 -4.19 -1.19
N LEU A 137 10.87 -4.18 -1.82
CA LEU A 137 10.68 -3.61 -3.15
C LEU A 137 10.62 -2.06 -3.11
N PRO A 138 11.30 -1.37 -4.05
CA PRO A 138 11.25 0.08 -4.16
C PRO A 138 9.82 0.62 -4.27
N GLY A 139 9.49 1.62 -3.46
CA GLY A 139 8.15 2.23 -3.45
C GLY A 139 7.08 1.45 -2.70
N VAL A 140 7.40 0.31 -2.09
CA VAL A 140 6.47 -0.50 -1.29
C VAL A 140 6.76 -0.28 0.20
N GLY A 141 5.89 0.48 0.86
CA GLY A 141 5.91 0.62 2.33
C GLY A 141 5.07 -0.43 3.03
N GLY A 142 5.07 -0.43 4.37
CA GLY A 142 4.31 -1.39 5.18
C GLY A 142 2.80 -1.39 4.89
N LYS A 143 2.19 -0.22 4.62
CA LYS A 143 0.78 -0.14 4.20
C LYS A 143 0.58 -0.81 2.83
N THR A 144 1.41 -0.45 1.85
CA THR A 144 1.34 -0.98 0.48
C THR A 144 1.44 -2.50 0.48
N ALA A 145 2.39 -3.06 1.25
CA ALA A 145 2.53 -4.50 1.41
C ALA A 145 1.26 -5.15 1.98
N ASN A 146 0.68 -4.59 3.05
CA ASN A 146 -0.55 -5.14 3.64
C ASN A 146 -1.74 -5.07 2.66
N VAL A 147 -1.87 -3.99 1.87
CA VAL A 147 -2.92 -3.91 0.84
C VAL A 147 -2.72 -5.00 -0.21
N ALA A 148 -1.50 -5.19 -0.70
CA ALA A 148 -1.21 -6.23 -1.70
C ALA A 148 -1.51 -7.63 -1.15
N LEU A 149 -1.08 -7.94 0.08
CA LEU A 149 -1.34 -9.23 0.72
C LEU A 149 -2.83 -9.51 0.92
N SER A 150 -3.56 -8.53 1.46
CA SER A 150 -5.00 -8.68 1.72
C SER A 150 -5.80 -8.82 0.42
N VAL A 151 -5.57 -7.93 -0.55
CA VAL A 151 -6.41 -7.88 -1.77
C VAL A 151 -6.00 -8.94 -2.80
N ALA A 152 -4.71 -9.19 -2.98
CA ALA A 152 -4.24 -10.15 -4.00
C ALA A 152 -4.33 -11.60 -3.53
N PHE A 153 -4.10 -11.84 -2.24
CA PHE A 153 -3.89 -13.18 -1.69
C PHE A 153 -4.85 -13.54 -0.55
N GLY A 154 -5.71 -12.63 -0.10
CA GLY A 154 -6.70 -12.90 0.95
C GLY A 154 -6.09 -13.00 2.35
N GLU A 155 -4.87 -12.53 2.55
CA GLU A 155 -4.20 -12.61 3.85
C GLU A 155 -4.92 -11.74 4.90
N PRO A 156 -5.08 -12.21 6.15
CA PRO A 156 -5.82 -11.52 7.21
C PRO A 156 -5.00 -10.37 7.82
N VAL A 157 -4.55 -9.44 6.99
CA VAL A 157 -3.76 -8.26 7.38
C VAL A 157 -4.57 -6.99 7.20
N ILE A 158 -4.43 -6.06 8.14
CA ILE A 158 -5.13 -4.76 8.10
C ILE A 158 -4.16 -3.68 7.63
N ALA A 159 -4.50 -3.01 6.52
CA ALA A 159 -3.77 -1.87 6.01
C ALA A 159 -4.37 -0.56 6.55
N VAL A 160 -3.98 -0.16 7.76
CA VAL A 160 -4.50 1.08 8.38
C VAL A 160 -4.02 2.30 7.62
N ASP A 161 -4.96 3.10 7.13
CA ASP A 161 -4.68 4.37 6.49
C ASP A 161 -5.32 5.55 7.23
N THR A 162 -5.28 6.73 6.62
CA THR A 162 -5.85 7.94 7.21
C THR A 162 -7.37 7.83 7.37
N HIS A 163 -8.07 7.09 6.52
CA HIS A 163 -9.51 6.90 6.62
C HIS A 163 -9.86 5.94 7.74
N ILE A 164 -9.22 4.76 7.79
CA ILE A 164 -9.42 3.80 8.88
C ILE A 164 -9.06 4.44 10.21
N PHE A 165 -7.89 5.08 10.31
CA PHE A 165 -7.48 5.76 11.54
C PHE A 165 -8.49 6.83 11.97
N ARG A 166 -8.96 7.66 11.03
CA ARG A 166 -9.93 8.71 11.32
C ARG A 166 -11.29 8.16 11.73
N VAL A 167 -11.78 7.11 11.05
CA VAL A 167 -13.08 6.49 11.35
C VAL A 167 -13.03 5.78 12.69
N SER A 168 -12.01 4.96 12.96
CA SER A 168 -11.87 4.23 14.22
C SER A 168 -11.78 5.16 15.45
N ASN A 169 -11.26 6.38 15.29
CA ASN A 169 -11.22 7.38 16.37
C ASN A 169 -12.48 8.27 16.46
N ARG A 170 -13.39 8.21 15.48
CA ARG A 170 -14.64 8.99 15.46
C ARG A 170 -15.87 8.14 15.81
N LEU A 171 -15.80 6.83 15.62
CA LEU A 171 -16.87 5.93 16.00
C LEU A 171 -17.01 5.92 17.54
N PRO A 172 -18.26 5.91 18.04
CA PRO A 172 -18.56 6.02 19.47
C PRO A 172 -18.14 4.78 20.26
#